data_AF-A0A353LH74-F1
#
_entry.id   AF-A0A353LH74-F1
#
_cell.length_a   1.000
_cell.length_b   1.000
_cell.length_c   1.000
_cell.angle_alpha   90.00
_cell.angle_beta   90.00
_cell.angle_gamma   90.00
#
_symmetry.space_group_name_H-M   'P 1'
#
loop_
_entity.id
_entity.type
_entity.pdbx_description
1 polymer ?
#
loop_
_entity_poly.entity_id
_entity_poly.type
_entity_poly.pdbx_seq_one_letter_code
_entity_poly.pdbx_strand_id
1 'polypeptide(L)' 'VKNFFKAGNFEGHIIKDFYGNRETPFELINRKVIVPTEQEQVDNPRSRSAKLRIAEKI' A
#
# COMPACT_ATOMS: atom_id res chain seq x y z
N VAL A 1 -6.14 -2.20 -5.36
CA VAL A 1 -5.12 -2.39 -4.30
C VAL A 1 -4.92 -1.17 -3.39
N LYS A 2 -4.59 0.03 -3.89
CA LYS A 2 -4.39 1.23 -3.03
C LYS A 2 -5.59 1.57 -2.12
N ASN A 3 -6.81 1.33 -2.61
CA ASN A 3 -8.03 1.60 -1.85
C ASN A 3 -8.25 0.58 -0.72
N PHE A 4 -7.87 -0.69 -0.94
CA PHE A 4 -8.01 -1.74 0.06
C PHE A 4 -7.16 -1.48 1.31
N PHE A 5 -5.88 -1.11 1.13
CA PHE A 5 -5.03 -0.73 2.26
C PHE A 5 -5.48 0.56 2.96
N LYS A 6 -6.18 1.45 2.25
CA LYS A 6 -6.59 2.77 2.77
C LYS A 6 -7.97 2.76 3.43
N ALA A 7 -8.84 1.84 3.04
CA ALA A 7 -10.24 1.77 3.46
C ALA A 7 -10.58 0.46 4.18
N GLY A 8 -9.73 -0.57 4.13
CA GLY A 8 -10.00 -1.88 4.73
C GLY A 8 -11.00 -2.75 3.97
N ASN A 9 -11.63 -2.21 2.92
CA ASN A 9 -12.65 -2.89 2.10
C ASN A 9 -12.34 -2.77 0.60
N PHE A 10 -12.97 -3.64 -0.19
CA PHE A 10 -12.83 -3.63 -1.65
C PHE A 10 -13.57 -2.46 -2.32
N GLU A 11 -14.59 -1.90 -1.66
CA GLU A 11 -15.42 -0.80 -2.18
C GLU A 11 -14.79 0.59 -1.98
N GLY A 12 -13.79 0.73 -1.09
CA GLY A 12 -13.09 2.00 -0.84
C GLY A 12 -13.76 2.93 0.16
N HIS A 13 -14.74 2.45 0.93
CA HIS A 13 -15.39 3.22 1.99
C HIS A 13 -14.47 3.38 3.20
N ILE A 14 -13.96 4.60 3.41
CA ILE A 14 -13.13 4.92 4.57
C ILE A 14 -14.07 5.20 5.74
N ILE A 15 -14.20 4.24 6.66
CA ILE A 15 -14.87 4.46 7.94
C ILE A 15 -13.95 5.35 8.78
N LYS A 16 -14.47 6.50 9.19
CA LYS A 16 -13.75 7.45 10.03
C LYS A 16 -14.57 7.66 11.29
N ASP A 17 -13.87 7.68 12.42
CA ASP A 17 -14.45 8.09 13.68
C ASP A 17 -14.82 9.58 13.68
N PHE A 18 -15.58 10.00 14.69
CA PHE A 18 -15.95 11.39 14.95
C PHE A 18 -14.73 12.34 15.05
N TYR A 19 -13.57 11.81 15.42
CA TYR A 19 -12.29 12.53 15.48
C TYR A 19 -11.47 12.50 14.17
N GLY A 20 -12.01 11.88 13.11
CA GLY A 20 -11.34 11.77 11.81
C GLY A 20 -10.29 10.67 11.69
N ASN A 21 -10.11 9.87 12.75
CA ASN A 21 -9.24 8.69 12.74
C ASN A 21 -9.86 7.62 11.84
N ARG A 22 -9.04 7.03 10.98
CA ARG A 22 -9.51 5.97 10.07
C ARG A 22 -9.49 4.66 10.84
N GLU A 23 -10.65 4.04 11.04
CA GLU A 23 -10.75 2.68 11.52
C GLU A 23 -10.47 1.75 10.34
N THR A 24 -9.19 1.55 10.05
CA THR A 24 -8.76 0.57 9.06
C THR A 24 -8.10 -0.60 9.79
N PRO A 25 -8.48 -1.85 9.49
CA PRO A 25 -7.85 -3.04 10.08
C PRO A 25 -6.41 -3.26 9.60
N PHE A 26 -5.89 -2.33 8.78
CA PHE A 26 -4.55 -2.37 8.23
C PHE A 26 -3.84 -1.04 8.51
N GLU A 27 -2.64 -1.11 9.06
CA GLU A 27 -1.72 0.02 9.16
C GLU A 27 -0.73 -0.03 8.00
N LEU A 28 -0.62 1.06 7.23
CA LEU A 28 0.36 1.16 6.15
C LEU A 28 1.75 1.42 6.71
N ILE A 29 2.59 0.39 6.76
CA ILE A 29 4.02 0.52 7.12
C ILE A 29 4.73 1.48 6.16
N ASN A 30 4.47 1.36 4.85
CA ASN A 30 5.08 2.22 3.84
C ASN A 30 4.05 3.05 3.08
N ARG A 31 4.13 4.38 3.28
CA ARG A 31 3.31 5.36 2.56
C ARG A 31 3.72 5.51 1.09
N LYS A 32 5.02 5.42 0.80
CA LYS A 32 5.57 5.43 -0.55
C LYS A 32 5.71 4.00 -1.07
N VAL A 33 5.55 3.84 -2.38
CA VAL A 33 5.74 2.55 -3.05
C VAL A 33 7.23 2.26 -3.10
N ILE A 34 7.64 1.05 -2.72
CA ILE A 34 9.01 0.59 -2.93
C ILE A 34 9.15 0.18 -4.39
N VAL A 35 10.14 0.76 -5.06
CA VAL A 35 10.50 0.49 -6.45
C VAL A 35 11.85 -0.22 -6.49
N PRO A 36 12.07 -1.12 -7.47
CA PRO A 36 13.35 -1.80 -7.62
C PRO A 36 14.45 -0.82 -8.03
N THR A 37 15.68 -1.10 -7.61
CA THR A 37 16.86 -0.29 -7.91
C THR A 37 17.24 -0.39 -9.39
N GLU A 38 18.04 0.55 -9.87
CA GLU A 38 18.45 0.57 -11.29
C GLU A 38 19.27 -0.67 -11.67
N GLN A 39 20.13 -1.16 -10.77
CA GLN A 39 20.89 -2.40 -10.95
C GLN A 39 19.96 -3.61 -11.15
N GLU A 40 18.95 -3.73 -10.30
CA GLU A 40 17.98 -4.83 -10.36
C GLU A 40 17.09 -4.76 -11.62
N GLN A 41 16.86 -3.56 -12.16
CA GLN A 41 16.16 -3.37 -13.44
C GLN A 41 17.03 -3.77 -14.65
N VAL A 42 18.35 -3.63 -14.55
CA VAL A 42 19.30 -4.07 -15.60
C VAL A 42 19.43 -5.59 -15.58
N ASP A 43 19.61 -6.19 -14.40
CA ASP A 43 19.73 -7.65 -14.26
C ASP A 43 18.40 -8.38 -14.49
N ASN A 44 17.28 -7.74 -14.16
CA ASN A 44 15.94 -8.27 -14.38
C ASN A 44 14.99 -7.22 -14.99
N PRO A 45 14.88 -7.17 -16.33
CA PRO A 45 14.00 -6.23 -17.02
C PRO A 45 12.51 -6.35 -16.64
N ARG A 46 12.07 -7.50 -16.12
CA ARG A 46 10.69 -7.69 -15.65
C ARG A 46 10.40 -6.95 -14.35
N SER A 47 11.43 -6.60 -13.57
CA SER A 47 11.29 -5.84 -12.32
C SER A 47 10.88 -4.39 -12.56
N ARG A 48 11.09 -3.83 -13.77
CA ARG A 48 10.84 -2.41 -14.08
C ARG A 48 9.42 -1.91 -13.76
N SER A 49 8.42 -2.79 -13.76
CA SER A 49 7.03 -2.45 -13.45
C SER A 49 6.59 -2.80 -12.01
N ALA A 50 7.47 -3.43 -11.23
CA ALA A 50 7.17 -3.90 -9.88
C ALA A 50 6.96 -2.71 -8.92
N LYS A 51 5.89 -2.79 -8.11
CA LYS A 51 5.49 -1.77 -7.15
C LYS A 51 5.10 -2.44 -5.85
N LEU A 52 6.02 -2.50 -4.90
CA LEU A 52 5.81 -3.17 -3.64
C LEU A 52 5.10 -2.24 -2.63
N ARG A 53 4.03 -2.77 -2.02
CA ARG A 53 3.21 -2.08 -1.01
C ARG A 53 2.96 -3.05 0.14
N ILE A 54 3.24 -2.62 1.36
CA ILE A 54 3.13 -3.42 2.58
C ILE A 54 2.14 -2.72 3.50
N ALA A 55 1.26 -3.50 4.13
CA ALA A 55 0.46 -3.07 5.26
C ALA A 55 0.45 -4.20 6.31
N GLU A 56 0.42 -3.82 7.58
CA GLU A 56 0.31 -4.72 8.71
C GLU A 56 -1.15 -4.81 9.16
N LYS A 57 -1.60 -5.98 9.60
CA LYS A 57 -2.93 -6.17 10.18
C LYS A 57 -2.82 -6.02 11.70
N ILE A 58 -3.64 -5.14 12.28
CA ILE A 58 -3.80 -4.95 13.74
C ILE A 58 -4.84 -5.95 14.27
#